data_AF-A0A7V6DD77-F1
#
_entry.id   AF-A0A7V6DD77-F1
#
_cell.length_a   1.000
_cell.length_b   1.000
_cell.length_c   1.000
_cell.angle_alpha   90.00
_cell.angle_beta   90.00
_cell.angle_gamma   90.00
#
_symmetry.space_group_name_H-M   'P 1'
#
loop_
_entity.id
_entity.type
_entity.pdbx_description
1 polymer ?
#
loop_
_entity_poly.entity_id
_entity_poly.type
_entity_poly.pdbx_seq_one_letter_code
_entity_poly.pdbx_strand_id
1 'polypeptide(L)'
;VLWGVLAFPITLLIDLLSSQALRLLLGGSAFQQLSEWERQTVSLEALLESLPSGLMAVGFLLVVAVAAPVGEELFFRGFVFNALRHRVRLRHAVWVSAVLFALMHVSLRSFVPILVIGAALAWLYTRTGSIWSSVVMHGTFNLLSATAAILWGGG
;
A
#
# COMPACT_ATOMS: atom_id res chain seq x y z
N VAL A 1 6.28 12.55 -7.69
CA VAL A 1 4.91 13.10 -7.69
C VAL A 1 4.08 12.57 -8.85
N LEU A 2 4.41 12.87 -10.13
CA LEU A 2 3.68 12.36 -11.31
C LEU A 2 3.38 10.85 -11.31
N TRP A 3 4.38 10.03 -10.96
CA TRP A 3 4.20 8.57 -10.88
C TRP A 3 3.22 8.11 -9.80
N GLY A 4 3.12 8.82 -8.67
CA GLY A 4 2.14 8.50 -7.61
C GLY A 4 0.71 8.83 -8.04
N VAL A 5 0.53 9.95 -8.74
CA VAL A 5 -0.78 10.38 -9.28
C VAL A 5 -1.26 9.43 -10.36
N LEU A 6 -0.39 8.95 -11.24
CA LEU A 6 -0.75 7.98 -12.29
C LEU A 6 -0.92 6.55 -11.75
N ALA A 7 -0.16 6.16 -10.73
CA ALA A 7 -0.30 4.85 -10.09
C ALA A 7 -1.65 4.71 -9.39
N PHE A 8 -2.18 5.79 -8.81
CA PHE A 8 -3.44 5.76 -8.05
C PHE A 8 -4.65 5.20 -8.84
N PRO A 9 -5.08 5.75 -9.99
CA PRO A 9 -6.21 5.21 -10.75
C PRO A 9 -5.95 3.78 -11.27
N ILE A 10 -4.70 3.47 -11.61
CA ILE A 10 -4.31 2.12 -12.05
C ILE A 10 -4.51 1.12 -10.90
N THR A 11 -4.06 1.45 -9.69
CA THR A 11 -4.24 0.57 -8.54
C THR A 11 -5.71 0.46 -8.10
N LEU A 12 -6.53 1.50 -8.25
CA LEU A 12 -7.97 1.41 -8.00
C LEU A 12 -8.65 0.44 -8.96
N LEU A 13 -8.28 0.49 -10.25
CA LEU A 13 -8.77 -0.48 -11.22
C LEU A 13 -8.30 -1.89 -10.88
N ILE A 14 -7.04 -2.07 -10.48
CA ILE A 14 -6.50 -3.38 -10.08
C ILE A 14 -7.19 -3.89 -8.82
N ASP A 15 -7.44 -3.04 -7.82
CA ASP A 15 -8.18 -3.40 -6.60
C ASP A 15 -9.60 -3.85 -6.96
N LEU A 16 -10.30 -3.10 -7.81
CA LEU A 16 -11.63 -3.48 -8.28
C LEU A 16 -11.62 -4.84 -9.00
N LEU A 17 -10.70 -5.05 -9.94
CA LEU A 17 -10.65 -6.30 -10.70
C LEU A 17 -10.25 -7.49 -9.82
N SER A 18 -9.25 -7.31 -8.96
CA SER A 18 -8.75 -8.37 -8.07
C SER A 18 -9.75 -8.73 -6.98
N SER A 19 -10.46 -7.75 -6.40
CA SER A 19 -11.54 -8.01 -5.44
C SER A 19 -12.72 -8.73 -6.07
N GLN A 20 -13.12 -8.36 -7.31
CA GLN A 20 -14.17 -9.06 -8.04
C GLN A 20 -13.76 -10.50 -8.38
N ALA A 21 -12.52 -10.72 -8.81
CA ALA A 21 -12.00 -12.07 -9.04
C ALA A 21 -11.99 -12.90 -7.75
N LEU A 22 -11.51 -12.33 -6.63
CA LEU A 22 -11.50 -13.01 -5.33
C LEU A 22 -12.91 -13.36 -4.87
N ARG A 23 -13.89 -12.47 -5.07
CA ARG A 23 -15.30 -12.73 -4.76
C ARG A 23 -15.88 -13.87 -5.59
N LEU A 24 -15.53 -13.96 -6.87
CA LEU A 24 -15.96 -15.06 -7.73
C LEU A 24 -15.33 -16.40 -7.31
N LEU A 25 -14.08 -16.38 -6.85
CA LEU A 25 -13.36 -17.58 -6.41
C LEU A 25 -13.85 -18.11 -5.05
N LEU A 26 -14.09 -17.22 -4.08
CA LEU A 26 -14.48 -17.60 -2.72
C LEU A 26 -16.00 -17.74 -2.55
N GLY A 27 -16.79 -17.13 -3.44
CA GLY A 27 -18.21 -16.92 -3.24
C GLY A 27 -18.50 -15.67 -2.39
N GLY A 28 -19.72 -15.13 -2.54
CA GLY A 28 -20.10 -13.84 -1.95
C GLY A 28 -20.04 -13.79 -0.42
N SER A 29 -20.49 -14.85 0.25
CA SER A 29 -20.51 -14.92 1.73
C SER A 29 -19.11 -15.02 2.33
N ALA A 30 -18.26 -15.89 1.79
CA ALA A 30 -16.87 -16.02 2.25
C ALA A 30 -16.06 -14.75 1.99
N PHE A 31 -16.27 -14.10 0.83
CA PHE A 31 -15.66 -12.81 0.54
C PHE A 31 -16.08 -11.71 1.52
N GLN A 32 -17.36 -11.66 1.90
CA GLN A 32 -17.85 -10.71 2.90
C GLN A 32 -17.21 -10.96 4.26
N GLN A 33 -17.17 -12.22 4.72
CA GLN A 33 -16.52 -12.59 5.99
C GLN A 33 -15.02 -12.23 6.00
N LEU A 34 -14.29 -12.50 4.91
CA LEU A 34 -12.90 -12.11 4.75
C LEU A 34 -12.75 -10.57 4.82
N SER A 35 -13.59 -9.84 4.11
CA SER A 35 -13.54 -8.37 4.07
C SER A 35 -13.88 -7.73 5.42
N GLU A 36 -14.73 -8.35 6.22
CA GLU A 36 -15.03 -7.93 7.59
C GLU A 36 -13.88 -8.24 8.53
N TRP A 37 -13.30 -9.44 8.45
CA TRP A 37 -12.13 -9.82 9.23
C TRP A 37 -10.93 -8.90 8.95
N GLU A 38 -10.66 -8.58 7.68
CA GLU A 38 -9.59 -7.66 7.32
C GLU A 38 -9.86 -6.23 7.82
N ARG A 39 -11.10 -5.75 7.75
CA ARG A 39 -11.46 -4.43 8.29
C ARG A 39 -11.23 -4.33 9.79
N GLN A 40 -11.52 -5.39 10.54
CA GLN A 40 -11.27 -5.45 11.98
C GLN A 40 -9.79 -5.59 12.33
N THR A 41 -9.01 -6.27 11.49
CA THR A 41 -7.58 -6.55 11.74
C THR A 41 -6.67 -5.39 11.33
N VAL A 42 -7.03 -4.68 10.27
CA VAL A 42 -6.29 -3.54 9.70
C VAL A 42 -6.96 -2.20 10.06
N SER A 43 -7.76 -2.18 11.14
CA SER A 43 -8.75 -1.14 11.43
C SER A 43 -8.16 0.25 11.66
N LEU A 44 -8.01 1.03 10.59
CA LEU A 44 -7.84 2.48 10.66
C LEU A 44 -9.11 3.15 11.18
N GLU A 45 -10.27 2.52 10.98
CA GLU A 45 -11.58 2.95 11.47
C GLU A 45 -11.60 3.02 13.01
N ALA A 46 -11.12 1.99 13.71
CA ALA A 46 -11.01 2.01 15.17
C ALA A 46 -10.05 3.10 15.68
N LEU A 47 -8.96 3.36 14.95
CA LEU A 47 -8.03 4.45 15.27
C LEU A 47 -8.70 5.81 15.02
N LEU A 48 -9.39 6.00 13.89
CA LEU A 48 -10.07 7.23 13.49
C LEU A 48 -11.29 7.57 14.36
N GLU A 49 -12.11 6.58 14.72
CA GLU A 49 -13.24 6.72 15.65
C GLU A 49 -12.78 7.13 17.06
N SER A 50 -11.55 6.77 17.42
CA SER A 50 -10.95 7.17 18.70
C SER A 50 -10.36 8.58 18.70
N LEU A 51 -10.28 9.28 17.55
CA LEU A 51 -9.62 10.59 17.46
C LEU A 51 -10.60 11.74 17.77
N PRO A 52 -10.49 12.41 18.93
CA PRO A 52 -11.32 13.55 19.27
C PRO A 52 -10.58 14.83 18.83
N SER A 53 -10.84 15.31 17.60
CA SER A 53 -10.49 16.66 17.03
C SER A 53 -9.74 16.64 15.68
N GLY A 54 -9.87 17.73 14.92
CA GLY A 54 -9.19 17.92 13.62
C GLY A 54 -7.66 17.91 13.69
N LEU A 55 -7.05 18.18 14.85
CA LEU A 55 -5.60 18.12 15.04
C LEU A 55 -5.08 16.66 14.95
N MET A 56 -5.86 15.70 15.45
CA MET A 56 -5.49 14.28 15.38
C MET A 56 -5.68 13.70 13.98
N ALA A 57 -6.66 14.20 13.21
CA ALA A 57 -6.80 13.85 11.78
C ALA A 57 -5.58 14.30 10.96
N VAL A 58 -5.06 15.51 11.22
CA VAL A 58 -3.81 15.99 10.59
C VAL A 58 -2.62 15.11 11.00
N GLY A 59 -2.50 14.76 12.29
CA GLY A 59 -1.47 13.85 12.78
C GLY A 59 -1.52 12.47 12.10
N PHE A 60 -2.71 11.90 11.94
CA PHE A 60 -2.91 10.64 11.23
C PHE A 60 -2.46 10.71 9.77
N LEU A 61 -2.86 11.76 9.04
CA LEU A 61 -2.44 11.95 7.65
C LEU A 61 -0.92 12.10 7.53
N LEU A 62 -0.26 12.76 8.48
CA LEU A 62 1.21 12.85 8.52
C LEU A 62 1.87 11.48 8.73
N VAL A 63 1.32 10.65 9.61
CA VAL A 63 1.83 9.29 9.82
C VAL A 63 1.67 8.47 8.54
N VAL A 64 0.48 8.45 7.94
CA VAL A 64 0.14 7.65 6.75
C VAL A 64 0.89 8.10 5.50
N ALA A 65 1.07 9.42 5.31
CA ALA A 65 1.68 9.99 4.12
C ALA A 65 3.19 10.21 4.24
N VAL A 66 3.76 10.22 5.45
CA VAL A 66 5.19 10.52 5.66
C VAL A 66 5.87 9.47 6.51
N ALA A 67 5.47 9.31 7.77
CA ALA A 67 6.24 8.48 8.71
C ALA A 67 6.27 7.00 8.30
N ALA A 68 5.11 6.44 7.94
CA ALA A 68 4.99 5.06 7.47
C ALA A 68 5.77 4.85 6.15
N PRO A 69 5.55 5.63 5.07
CA PRO A 69 6.34 5.52 3.86
C PRO A 69 7.85 5.64 4.08
N VAL A 70 8.32 6.55 4.94
CA VAL A 70 9.75 6.66 5.25
C VAL A 70 10.28 5.37 5.88
N GLY A 71 9.62 4.87 6.93
CA GLY A 71 10.05 3.64 7.61
C GLY A 71 10.01 2.42 6.69
N GLU A 72 8.93 2.26 5.95
CA GLU A 72 8.75 1.16 5.01
C GLU A 72 9.76 1.20 3.87
N GLU A 73 9.99 2.35 3.23
CA GLU A 73 10.97 2.45 2.14
C GLU A 73 12.41 2.23 2.64
N LEU A 74 12.75 2.72 3.84
CA LEU A 74 14.06 2.45 4.44
C LEU A 74 14.26 0.95 4.66
N PHE A 75 13.25 0.24 5.18
CA PHE A 75 13.35 -1.20 5.38
C PHE A 75 13.34 -1.98 4.07
N PHE A 76 12.35 -1.78 3.21
CA PHE A 76 12.19 -2.60 2.01
C PHE A 76 13.17 -2.23 0.91
N ARG A 77 13.43 -0.94 0.66
CA ARG A 77 14.30 -0.51 -0.45
C ARG A 77 15.74 -0.34 0.03
N GLY A 78 15.91 0.25 1.22
CA GLY A 78 17.21 0.44 1.85
C GLY A 78 17.86 -0.88 2.27
N PHE A 79 17.11 -1.82 2.86
CA PHE A 79 17.63 -3.08 3.38
C PHE A 79 17.26 -4.30 2.52
N VAL A 80 15.98 -4.70 2.45
CA VAL A 80 15.55 -5.97 1.83
C VAL A 80 15.96 -6.06 0.35
N PHE A 81 15.58 -5.07 -0.46
CA PHE A 81 15.88 -5.02 -1.88
C PHE A 81 17.39 -4.99 -2.14
N ASN A 82 18.14 -4.18 -1.38
CA ASN A 82 19.59 -4.09 -1.51
C ASN A 82 20.29 -5.38 -1.08
N ALA A 83 19.78 -6.12 -0.09
CA ALA A 83 20.29 -7.45 0.25
C ALA A 83 20.05 -8.45 -0.90
N LEU A 84 18.90 -8.37 -1.58
CA LEU A 84 18.53 -9.27 -2.67
C LEU A 84 19.25 -8.96 -4.00
N ARG A 85 19.42 -7.67 -4.35
CA ARG A 85 19.98 -7.28 -5.67
C ARG A 85 21.40 -7.78 -5.92
N HIS A 86 22.14 -8.10 -4.86
CA HIS A 86 23.49 -8.67 -4.94
C HIS A 86 23.50 -10.21 -5.01
N ARG A 87 22.35 -10.87 -4.78
CA ARG A 87 22.23 -12.33 -4.73
C ARG A 87 21.40 -12.91 -5.87
N VAL A 88 20.48 -12.13 -6.45
CA VAL A 88 19.59 -12.58 -7.54
C VAL A 88 19.52 -11.56 -8.66
N ARG A 89 18.97 -11.97 -9.82
CA ARG A 89 18.71 -11.05 -10.94
C ARG A 89 17.83 -9.90 -10.48
N LEU A 90 18.09 -8.69 -11.01
CA LEU A 90 17.39 -7.45 -10.67
C LEU A 90 15.85 -7.61 -10.66
N ARG A 91 15.30 -8.23 -11.71
CA ARG A 91 13.85 -8.51 -11.82
C ARG A 91 13.30 -9.33 -10.66
N HIS A 92 14.06 -10.32 -10.17
CA HIS A 92 13.63 -11.15 -9.05
C HIS A 92 13.76 -10.38 -7.74
N ALA A 93 14.79 -9.56 -7.57
CA ALA A 93 14.91 -8.69 -6.39
C ALA A 93 13.71 -7.73 -6.26
N VAL A 94 13.26 -7.15 -7.39
CA VAL A 94 12.05 -6.30 -7.44
C VAL A 94 10.83 -7.08 -6.97
N TRP A 95 10.54 -8.23 -7.60
CA TRP A 95 9.33 -8.99 -7.30
C TRP A 95 9.34 -9.62 -5.90
N VAL A 96 10.46 -10.19 -5.47
CA VAL A 96 10.58 -10.78 -4.12
C VAL A 96 10.41 -9.70 -3.06
N SER A 97 11.07 -8.54 -3.21
CA SER A 97 10.88 -7.43 -2.27
C SER A 97 9.43 -6.93 -2.26
N ALA A 98 8.76 -6.89 -3.41
CA ALA A 98 7.37 -6.47 -3.52
C ALA A 98 6.38 -7.48 -2.90
N VAL A 99 6.64 -8.78 -3.05
CA VAL A 99 5.85 -9.85 -2.39
C VAL A 99 6.00 -9.76 -0.87
N LEU A 100 7.23 -9.61 -0.37
CA LEU A 100 7.46 -9.43 1.07
C LEU A 100 6.78 -8.17 1.61
N PHE A 101 6.81 -7.09 0.83
CA PHE A 101 6.08 -5.86 1.14
C PHE A 101 4.58 -6.11 1.25
N ALA A 102 3.96 -6.76 0.25
CA ALA A 102 2.54 -7.07 0.25
C ALA A 102 2.11 -8.01 1.38
N LEU A 103 2.91 -9.02 1.72
CA LEU A 103 2.61 -9.96 2.80
C LEU A 103 2.58 -9.27 4.18
N MET A 104 3.42 -8.25 4.41
CA MET A 104 3.44 -7.51 5.68
C MET A 104 2.18 -6.68 5.93
N HIS A 105 1.34 -6.47 4.92
CA HIS A 105 0.08 -5.74 5.05
C HIS A 105 -1.10 -6.63 5.47
N VAL A 106 -0.91 -7.96 5.53
CA VAL A 106 -1.87 -8.92 6.09
C VAL A 106 -3.31 -8.75 5.55
N SER A 107 -3.44 -8.43 4.26
CA SER A 107 -4.72 -8.33 3.56
C SER A 107 -4.64 -9.13 2.28
N LEU A 108 -5.48 -10.17 2.19
CA LEU A 108 -5.62 -10.99 0.99
C LEU A 108 -6.38 -10.22 -0.09
N ARG A 109 -7.38 -9.41 0.28
CA ARG A 109 -8.11 -8.55 -0.65
C ARG A 109 -7.18 -7.55 -1.34
N SER A 110 -6.34 -6.86 -0.56
CA SER A 110 -5.45 -5.81 -1.05
C SER A 110 -4.09 -6.34 -1.51
N PHE A 111 -3.85 -7.66 -1.45
CA PHE A 111 -2.55 -8.25 -1.76
C PHE A 111 -2.06 -7.86 -3.16
N VAL A 112 -2.91 -8.01 -4.17
CA VAL A 112 -2.57 -7.74 -5.57
C VAL A 112 -2.26 -6.25 -5.81
N PRO A 113 -3.11 -5.29 -5.42
CA PRO A 113 -2.78 -3.87 -5.60
C PRO A 113 -1.53 -3.46 -4.81
N ILE A 114 -1.33 -3.96 -3.58
CA ILE A 114 -0.13 -3.67 -2.77
C ILE A 114 1.13 -4.25 -3.40
N LEU A 115 1.06 -5.45 -3.97
CA LEU A 115 2.16 -6.07 -4.72
C LEU A 115 2.56 -5.21 -5.92
N VAL A 116 1.59 -4.69 -6.67
CA VAL A 116 1.84 -3.87 -7.85
C VAL A 116 2.50 -2.54 -7.49
N ILE A 117 1.97 -1.81 -6.50
CA ILE A 117 2.62 -0.57 -6.04
C ILE A 117 4.00 -0.85 -5.43
N GLY A 118 4.14 -1.96 -4.69
CA GLY A 118 5.41 -2.40 -4.13
C GLY A 118 6.48 -2.62 -5.19
N ALA A 119 6.12 -3.28 -6.30
CA ALA A 119 6.99 -3.50 -7.45
C ALA A 119 7.30 -2.19 -8.18
N ALA A 120 6.32 -1.30 -8.35
CA ALA A 120 6.52 0.01 -8.96
C ALA A 120 7.51 0.89 -8.15
N LEU A 121 7.40 0.89 -6.83
CA LEU A 121 8.30 1.60 -5.91
C LEU A 121 9.73 1.02 -5.95
N ALA A 122 9.86 -0.31 -5.97
CA ALA A 122 11.16 -0.96 -6.10
C ALA A 122 11.79 -0.67 -7.47
N TRP A 123 11.00 -0.71 -8.55
CA TRP A 123 11.46 -0.33 -9.88
C TRP A 123 11.87 1.14 -9.95
N LEU A 124 11.08 2.07 -9.39
CA LEU A 124 11.43 3.47 -9.33
C LEU A 124 12.79 3.68 -8.62
N TYR A 125 13.00 3.01 -7.50
CA TYR A 125 14.28 3.02 -6.79
C TYR A 125 15.45 2.58 -7.67
N THR A 126 15.27 1.55 -8.50
CA THR A 126 16.33 1.12 -9.46
C THR A 126 16.63 2.14 -10.53
N ARG A 127 15.65 2.98 -10.90
CA ARG A 127 15.78 3.98 -11.96
C ARG A 127 16.37 5.29 -11.44
N THR A 128 16.02 5.69 -10.22
CA THR A 128 16.46 6.96 -9.63
C THR A 128 17.68 6.83 -8.74
N GLY A 129 17.94 5.63 -8.19
CA GLY A 129 18.96 5.42 -7.16
C GLY A 129 18.66 6.10 -5.82
N SER A 130 17.48 6.71 -5.66
CA SER A 130 17.11 7.54 -4.50
C SER A 130 15.90 6.95 -3.78
N ILE A 131 16.07 6.65 -2.48
CA ILE A 131 14.98 6.23 -1.60
C ILE A 131 13.89 7.31 -1.51
N TRP A 132 14.29 8.59 -1.53
CA TRP A 132 13.34 9.71 -1.44
C TRP A 132 12.36 9.75 -2.61
N SER A 133 12.76 9.30 -3.80
CA SER A 133 11.84 9.17 -4.93
C SER A 133 10.72 8.17 -4.64
N SER A 134 11.06 7.01 -4.04
CA SER A 134 10.07 6.03 -3.61
C SER A 134 9.23 6.54 -2.45
N VAL A 135 9.84 7.17 -1.44
CA VAL A 135 9.11 7.75 -0.30
C VAL A 135 8.06 8.76 -0.76
N VAL A 136 8.42 9.69 -1.65
CA VAL A 136 7.47 10.69 -2.15
C VAL A 136 6.35 10.04 -2.96
N MET A 137 6.66 9.05 -3.80
CA MET A 137 5.63 8.33 -4.57
C MET A 137 4.69 7.57 -3.64
N HIS A 138 5.23 6.84 -2.68
CA HIS A 138 4.49 6.04 -1.70
C HIS A 138 3.63 6.94 -0.79
N GLY A 139 4.20 8.01 -0.25
CA GLY A 139 3.45 8.98 0.55
C GLY A 139 2.33 9.66 -0.23
N THR A 140 2.57 10.03 -1.49
CA THR A 140 1.50 10.57 -2.37
C THR A 140 0.39 9.54 -2.57
N PHE A 141 0.75 8.28 -2.80
CA PHE A 141 -0.21 7.19 -2.99
C PHE A 141 -1.07 6.96 -1.74
N ASN A 142 -0.44 6.90 -0.58
CA ASN A 142 -1.14 6.70 0.70
C ASN A 142 -2.05 7.88 1.03
N LEU A 143 -1.61 9.11 0.78
CA LEU A 143 -2.42 10.30 0.99
C LEU A 143 -3.68 10.29 0.12
N LEU A 144 -3.53 10.03 -1.19
CA LEU A 144 -4.68 9.94 -2.10
C LEU A 144 -5.65 8.83 -1.69
N SER A 145 -5.13 7.67 -1.27
CA SER A 145 -5.93 6.53 -0.83
C SER A 145 -6.68 6.85 0.47
N ALA A 146 -6.02 7.41 1.46
CA ALA A 146 -6.63 7.81 2.72
C ALA A 146 -7.69 8.90 2.53
N THR A 147 -7.40 9.92 1.72
CA THR A 147 -8.37 10.98 1.41
C THR A 147 -9.57 10.43 0.64
N ALA A 148 -9.37 9.56 -0.35
CA ALA A 148 -10.47 8.91 -1.05
C ALA A 148 -11.34 8.06 -0.12
N ALA A 149 -10.72 7.32 0.81
CA ALA A 149 -11.44 6.54 1.82
C ALA A 149 -12.27 7.42 2.76
N ILE A 150 -11.73 8.57 3.22
CA ILE A 150 -12.46 9.51 4.07
C ILE A 150 -13.64 10.13 3.32
N LEU A 151 -13.44 10.56 2.06
CA LEU A 151 -14.48 11.23 1.28
C LEU A 151 -15.60 10.28 0.83
N TRP A 152 -15.27 9.01 0.54
CA TRP A 152 -16.22 8.02 0.04
C TRP A 152 -16.83 7.15 1.14
N GLY A 153 -16.10 6.92 2.23
CA GLY A 153 -16.54 6.12 3.37
C GLY A 153 -17.33 6.88 4.44
N GLY A 154 -17.36 8.22 4.37
CA GLY A 154 -18.11 9.08 5.30
C GLY A 154 -19.59 9.31 4.94
N GLY A 155 -20.20 8.43 4.15
CA GLY A 155 -21.60 8.52 3.70
C GLY A 155 -22.47 7.38 4.19
#